data_AF-A0A485NPK8-F1
#
_entry.id   AF-A0A485NPK8-F1
#
_cell.length_a   1.000
_cell.length_b   1.000
_cell.length_c   1.000
_cell.angle_alpha   90.00
_cell.angle_beta   90.00
_cell.angle_gamma   90.00
#
_symmetry.space_group_name_H-M   'P 1'
#
loop_
_entity.id
_entity.type
_entity.pdbx_description
1 polymer ?
#
loop_
_entity_poly.entity_id
_entity_poly.type
_entity_poly.pdbx_seq_one_letter_code
_entity_poly.pdbx_strand_id
1 'polypeptide(L)' 'MPEEKSNPKGVEWLWHSIVIRMYLSLIAKSVRNYTQEASLGALQNLTAGSGP' A
#
# COMPACT_ATOMS: atom_id res chain seq x y z
N MET A 1 7.18 -10.48 4.34
CA MET A 1 6.78 -9.20 4.95
C MET A 1 6.80 -9.34 6.46
N PRO A 2 7.05 -8.27 7.22
CA PRO A 2 6.87 -8.28 8.67
C PRO A 2 5.44 -8.66 9.03
N GLU A 3 5.24 -9.21 10.23
CA GLU A 3 3.90 -9.51 10.74
C GLU A 3 3.06 -8.23 10.88
N GLU A 4 1.77 -8.34 10.56
CA GLU A 4 0.81 -7.24 10.73
C GLU A 4 0.44 -7.11 12.21
N LYS A 5 0.64 -5.92 12.78
CA LYS A 5 0.25 -5.63 14.17
C LYS A 5 -1.17 -5.10 14.23
N SER A 6 -1.93 -5.52 15.25
CA SER A 6 -3.31 -5.04 15.49
C SER A 6 -3.43 -3.54 15.82
N ASN A 7 -2.33 -2.89 16.23
CA ASN A 7 -2.27 -1.46 16.54
C ASN A 7 -0.99 -0.84 15.92
N PRO A 8 -0.96 -0.66 14.59
CA PRO A 8 0.23 -0.20 13.88
C PRO A 8 0.61 1.24 14.28
N LYS A 9 1.92 1.50 14.35
CA LYS A 9 2.53 2.79 14.67
C LYS A 9 3.60 3.16 13.63
N GLY A 10 3.64 4.43 13.26
CA GLY A 10 4.67 4.96 12.36
C GLY A 10 4.77 4.16 11.06
N VAL A 11 5.94 3.56 10.83
CA VAL A 11 6.27 2.84 9.59
C VAL A 11 5.45 1.55 9.42
N GLU A 12 4.89 1.00 10.50
CA GLU A 12 4.09 -0.23 10.48
C GLU A 12 2.82 -0.10 9.63
N TRP A 13 2.36 1.13 9.39
CA TRP A 13 1.25 1.41 8.48
C TRP A 13 1.56 1.10 7.02
N LEU A 14 2.84 1.10 6.62
CA LEU A 14 3.24 0.95 5.22
C LEU A 14 2.79 -0.40 4.64
N TRP A 15 2.72 -1.46 5.45
CA TRP A 15 2.31 -2.81 5.03
C TRP A 15 1.05 -3.33 5.72
N HIS A 16 0.32 -2.49 6.46
CA HIS A 16 -0.91 -2.91 7.14
C HIS A 16 -2.07 -3.07 6.13
N SER A 17 -2.89 -4.11 6.29
CA SER A 17 -3.93 -4.49 5.32
C SER A 17 -4.98 -3.41 5.07
N ILE A 18 -5.21 -2.52 6.04
CA ILE A 18 -6.10 -1.36 5.88
C ILE A 18 -5.58 -0.33 4.87
N VAL A 19 -4.25 -0.09 4.84
CA VAL A 19 -3.62 0.84 3.91
C VAL A 19 -3.55 0.21 2.52
N ILE A 20 -3.30 -1.10 2.44
CA ILE A 20 -3.41 -1.86 1.19
C ILE A 20 -4.84 -1.72 0.60
N ARG A 21 -5.88 -1.91 1.42
CA ARG A 21 -7.28 -1.69 1.02
C ARG A 21 -7.55 -0.25 0.57
N MET A 22 -6.92 0.74 1.20
CA MET A 22 -7.00 2.14 0.78
C MET A 22 -6.41 2.35 -0.62
N TYR A 23 -5.20 1.83 -0.89
CA TYR A 23 -4.58 1.94 -2.22
C TYR A 23 -5.43 1.28 -3.30
N LEU A 24 -5.95 0.07 -3.06
CA LEU A 24 -6.87 -0.61 -3.98
C LEU A 24 -8.15 0.21 -4.24
N SER A 25 -8.70 0.84 -3.21
CA SER A 25 -9.87 1.71 -3.34
C SER A 25 -9.57 2.96 -4.17
N LEU A 26 -8.40 3.57 -3.97
CA LEU A 26 -7.96 4.74 -4.75
C LEU A 26 -7.73 4.39 -6.22
N ILE A 27 -7.15 3.22 -6.52
CA ILE A 27 -7.02 2.72 -7.90
C ILE A 27 -8.40 2.58 -8.55
N ALA A 28 -9.36 1.98 -7.84
CA ALA A 28 -10.69 1.71 -8.38
C ALA A 28 -11.62 2.93 -8.48
N LYS A 29 -11.42 3.96 -7.63
CA LYS A 29 -12.40 5.04 -7.45
C LYS A 29 -11.87 6.45 -7.69
N SER A 30 -10.56 6.68 -7.65
CA SER A 30 -10.01 8.01 -7.89
C SER A 30 -10.15 8.39 -9.36
N VAL A 31 -10.59 9.62 -9.62
CA VAL A 31 -10.62 10.24 -10.96
C VAL A 31 -9.33 11.00 -11.28
N ARG A 32 -8.36 11.02 -10.35
CA ARG A 32 -7.06 11.67 -10.52
C ARG A 32 -6.01 10.65 -10.90
N ASN A 33 -5.51 10.71 -12.13
CA ASN A 33 -4.50 9.77 -12.66
C ASN A 33 -3.26 9.67 -11.73
N TYR A 34 -2.72 10.81 -11.28
CA TYR A 34 -1.56 10.81 -10.37
C TYR A 34 -1.82 10.10 -9.04
N THR A 35 -3.07 10.10 -8.55
CA THR A 35 -3.44 9.37 -7.32
C THR A 35 -3.52 7.87 -7.56
N GLN A 36 -4.04 7.44 -8.72
CA GLN A 36 -4.07 6.03 -9.09
C GLN A 36 -2.64 5.51 -9.30
N GLU A 37 -1.80 6.27 -10.00
CA GLU A 37 -0.39 5.95 -10.23
C GLU A 37 0.40 5.85 -8.92
N ALA A 38 0.27 6.83 -8.03
CA ALA A 38 0.92 6.78 -6.71
C ALA A 38 0.46 5.56 -5.89
N SER A 39 -0.83 5.21 -5.95
CA SER A 39 -1.37 4.03 -5.25
C SER A 39 -0.85 2.72 -5.83
N LEU A 40 -0.76 2.65 -7.17
CA LEU A 40 -0.20 1.49 -7.86
C LEU A 40 1.31 1.34 -7.57
N GLY A 41 2.06 2.44 -7.58
CA GLY A 41 3.48 2.47 -7.24
C GLY A 41 3.74 2.06 -5.78
N ALA A 42 2.89 2.48 -4.84
CA ALA A 42 2.96 2.00 -3.46
C ALA A 42 2.76 0.48 -3.36
N LEU A 43 1.77 -0.07 -4.07
CA LEU A 43 1.55 -1.52 -4.14
C LEU A 43 2.71 -2.26 -4.80
N GLN A 44 3.30 -1.69 -5.86
CA GLN A 44 4.50 -2.25 -6.49
C GLN A 44 5.69 -2.29 -5.52
N ASN A 45 5.92 -1.23 -4.75
CA ASN A 45 6.99 -1.20 -3.74
C ASN A 45 6.77 -2.27 -2.66
N LEU A 46 5.52 -2.53 -2.28
CA LEU A 46 5.18 -3.59 -1.33
C LEU A 46 5.43 -4.99 -1.90
N THR A 47 5.18 -5.22 -3.18
CA THR A 47 5.35 -6.53 -3.82
C THR A 47 6.71 -6.76 -4.45
N ALA A 48 7.59 -5.75 -4.46
CA ALA A 48 8.93 -5.81 -5.05
C ALA A 48 9.82 -6.92 -4.45
N GLY A 49 9.48 -7.43 -3.26
CA GLY A 49 10.23 -8.49 -2.58
C GLY A 49 11.64 -8.06 -2.17
N SER A 50 12.33 -8.91 -1.43
CA SER A 50 13.78 -8.88 -1.41
C SER A 50 14.20 -9.45 -2.76
N GLY A 51 14.94 -8.70 -3.57
CA GLY A 51 15.56 -9.27 -4.77
C GLY A 51 16.40 -10.53 -4.47
N PRO A 52 16.94 -11.21 -5.49
CA PRO A 52 17.81 -12.37 -5.29
C PRO A 52 18.97 -12.10 -4.31
#